data_AF-A0A350Y6J7-F1
#
_entry.id   AF-A0A350Y6J7-F1
#
_cell.length_a   1.000
_cell.length_b   1.000
_cell.length_c   1.000
_cell.angle_alpha   90.00
_cell.angle_beta   90.00
_cell.angle_gamma   90.00
#
_symmetry.space_group_name_H-M   'P 1'
#
loop_
_entity.id
_entity.type
_entity.pdbx_description
1 polymer ?
#
loop_
_entity_poly.entity_id
_entity_poly.type
_entity_poly.pdbx_seq_one_letter_code
_entity_poly.pdbx_strand_id
1 'polypeptide(L)'
;MSTSVDKSTGTQALLTGQNIVYAGIAWAVVSLIFFLLFSVTPRGEDSPFWYLIGTYILECLPFLAAALLCYRNWGSPQIASGRNVWLGIGLGMIAYFIANLIFGVWELYFGLDPDVSPADLFYLISYVLIGWGMILAVLPRRLNLEVWQWVTVGGIAVVGVVIAVLVLFYTPSPSESAEVGTPAVKIEQVASKLSLPKAVAAPTPSKAPATPSTPKAPTPVEEEEVNQNLPAWVISLDKVLSPLSRQVNFLYIVFDVFLLIIASTLLLAFWGGRFAQSWRMIAFATLSLYIADMGFKVFGAIAEAKGQEYQSGAITDVGFIFSAVFFAIGAALEYDVSSRSRRTARRRT
;
A
#
# COMPACT_ATOMS: atom_id res chain seq x y z
N MET A 1 30.54 33.30 -36.49
CA MET A 1 29.13 32.88 -36.35
C MET A 1 29.07 31.74 -35.35
N SER A 2 28.13 31.78 -34.42
CA SER A 2 28.00 30.78 -33.36
C SER A 2 27.42 29.47 -33.87
N THR A 3 27.95 28.34 -33.39
CA THR A 3 27.14 27.15 -33.11
C THR A 3 27.50 26.65 -31.72
N SER A 4 26.48 26.53 -30.87
CA SER A 4 26.59 26.13 -29.48
C SER A 4 26.89 24.63 -29.37
N VAL A 5 28.11 24.27 -28.96
CA VAL A 5 28.46 22.89 -28.63
C VAL A 5 27.79 22.51 -27.30
N ASP A 6 26.71 21.74 -27.43
CA ASP A 6 26.06 20.87 -26.45
C ASP A 6 26.46 21.00 -24.97
N LYS A 7 25.68 21.79 -24.23
CA LYS A 7 25.66 21.81 -22.75
C LYS A 7 24.88 20.62 -22.13
N SER A 8 24.69 19.54 -22.89
CA SER A 8 23.81 18.40 -22.59
C SER A 8 24.52 17.21 -21.92
N THR A 9 25.85 17.24 -21.82
CA THR A 9 26.70 16.15 -21.31
C THR A 9 26.53 15.86 -19.81
N GLY A 10 26.20 16.87 -18.98
CA GLY A 10 26.04 16.69 -17.53
C GLY A 10 24.87 15.78 -17.14
N THR A 11 23.67 16.06 -17.68
CA THR A 11 22.45 15.31 -17.33
C THR A 11 22.47 13.88 -17.86
N GLN A 12 23.10 13.63 -19.02
CA GLN A 12 23.27 12.27 -19.55
C GLN A 12 24.26 11.42 -18.73
N ALA A 13 25.24 12.04 -18.06
CA ALA A 13 26.16 11.33 -17.17
C ALA A 13 25.47 10.84 -15.88
N LEU A 14 24.47 11.57 -15.39
CA LEU A 14 23.72 11.20 -14.17
C LEU A 14 22.70 10.08 -14.43
N LEU A 15 21.96 10.10 -15.54
CA LEU A 15 20.87 9.16 -15.85
C LEU A 15 21.32 7.82 -16.50
N THR A 16 22.56 7.39 -16.27
CA THR A 16 23.04 6.09 -16.74
C THR A 16 22.36 4.94 -15.98
N GLY A 17 22.14 3.78 -16.62
CA GLY A 17 21.50 2.65 -15.95
C GLY A 17 22.21 2.20 -14.67
N GLN A 18 23.54 2.29 -14.62
CA GLN A 18 24.34 1.95 -13.44
C GLN A 18 24.11 2.92 -12.27
N ASN A 19 24.02 4.23 -12.53
CA ASN A 19 23.71 5.20 -11.48
C ASN A 19 22.29 5.01 -10.94
N ILE A 20 21.32 4.68 -11.80
CA ILE A 20 19.94 4.41 -11.37
C ILE A 20 19.88 3.14 -10.51
N VAL A 21 20.65 2.09 -10.84
CA VAL A 21 20.80 0.90 -9.99
C VAL A 21 21.34 1.29 -8.60
N TYR A 22 22.43 2.06 -8.53
CA TYR A 22 23.01 2.45 -7.25
C TYR A 22 22.11 3.38 -6.43
N ALA A 23 21.45 4.34 -7.07
CA ALA A 23 20.50 5.23 -6.42
C ALA A 23 19.28 4.44 -5.89
N GLY A 24 18.75 3.48 -6.66
CA GLY A 24 17.66 2.62 -6.24
C GLY A 24 18.03 1.72 -5.06
N ILE A 25 19.21 1.09 -5.09
CA ILE A 25 19.72 0.28 -3.96
C ILE A 25 19.90 1.16 -2.71
N ALA A 26 20.50 2.35 -2.84
CA ALA A 26 20.67 3.27 -1.73
C ALA A 26 19.32 3.71 -1.15
N TRP A 27 18.33 4.01 -2.00
CA TRP A 27 16.98 4.40 -1.56
C TRP A 27 16.26 3.26 -0.85
N ALA A 28 16.34 2.03 -1.37
CA ALA A 28 15.78 0.85 -0.72
C ALA A 28 16.42 0.58 0.65
N VAL A 29 17.75 0.72 0.78
CA VAL A 29 18.44 0.56 2.07
C VAL A 29 18.07 1.67 3.06
N VAL A 30 18.02 2.93 2.63
CA VAL A 30 17.58 4.05 3.48
C VAL A 30 16.14 3.84 3.96
N SER A 31 15.25 3.40 3.07
CA SER A 31 13.85 3.12 3.39
C SER A 31 13.73 1.96 4.37
N LEU A 32 14.43 0.84 4.14
CA LEU A 32 14.43 -0.30 5.07
C LEU A 32 14.94 0.09 6.46
N ILE A 33 16.00 0.91 6.54
CA ILE A 33 16.51 1.41 7.82
C ILE A 33 15.48 2.35 8.49
N PHE A 34 14.80 3.20 7.73
CA PHE A 34 13.75 4.08 8.26
C PHE A 34 12.61 3.28 8.91
N PHE A 35 12.06 2.28 8.21
CA PHE A 35 11.03 1.41 8.77
C PHE A 35 11.56 0.59 9.97
N LEU A 36 12.76 -0.02 9.87
CA LEU A 36 13.33 -0.81 10.97
C LEU A 36 13.58 -0.02 12.26
N LEU A 37 13.84 1.29 12.15
CA LEU A 37 14.10 2.16 13.31
C LEU A 37 12.83 2.82 13.87
N PHE A 38 11.80 3.02 13.06
CA PHE A 38 10.68 3.92 13.39
C PHE A 38 9.27 3.35 13.19
N SER A 39 9.10 2.16 12.60
CA SER A 39 7.77 1.52 12.40
C SER A 39 7.16 0.88 13.65
N VAL A 40 7.83 0.95 14.81
CA VAL A 40 7.34 0.34 16.06
C VAL A 40 6.84 1.44 17.00
N THR A 41 5.53 1.63 17.01
CA THR A 41 4.83 2.49 17.96
C THR A 41 4.63 1.81 19.33
N PRO A 42 4.65 2.56 20.45
CA PRO A 42 4.16 2.06 21.73
C PRO A 42 2.68 1.65 21.65
N ARG A 43 2.25 0.71 22.49
CA ARG A 43 0.86 0.22 22.46
C ARG A 43 -0.12 1.33 22.83
N GLY A 44 -1.00 1.69 21.90
CA GLY A 44 -2.03 2.72 22.09
C GLY A 44 -1.54 4.15 21.81
N GLU A 45 -0.39 4.30 21.15
CA GLU A 45 0.06 5.58 20.57
C GLU A 45 0.08 5.48 19.04
N ASP A 46 -0.29 6.57 18.37
CA ASP A 46 -0.26 6.65 16.91
C ASP A 46 1.13 6.93 16.35
N SER A 47 1.35 6.46 15.12
CA SER A 47 2.53 6.79 14.32
C SER A 47 2.71 8.30 14.26
N PRO A 48 3.87 8.85 14.68
CA PRO A 48 4.04 10.29 14.76
C PRO A 48 4.01 10.91 13.36
N PHE A 49 3.35 12.05 13.20
CA PHE A 49 3.09 12.70 11.90
C PHE A 49 4.31 12.83 10.96
N TRP A 50 5.51 13.06 11.51
CA TRP A 50 6.74 13.13 10.72
C TRP A 50 7.16 11.77 10.12
N TYR A 51 6.83 10.66 10.79
CA TYR A 51 7.09 9.31 10.32
C TYR A 51 6.19 8.99 9.12
N LEU A 52 4.88 9.27 9.24
CA LEU A 52 3.91 9.11 8.15
C LEU A 52 4.28 9.98 6.94
N ILE A 53 4.60 11.27 7.12
CA ILE A 53 5.16 12.09 6.02
C ILE A 53 6.42 11.44 5.41
N GLY A 54 7.27 10.86 6.24
CA GLY A 54 8.47 10.15 5.82
C GLY A 54 8.17 8.93 4.93
N THR A 55 7.22 8.08 5.30
CA THR A 55 6.82 6.91 4.48
C THR A 55 6.28 7.37 3.12
N TYR A 56 5.36 8.34 3.10
CA TYR A 56 4.83 8.92 1.85
C TYR A 56 5.92 9.50 0.95
N ILE A 57 6.91 10.23 1.49
CA ILE A 57 8.03 10.77 0.70
C ILE A 57 8.91 9.64 0.15
N LEU A 58 9.22 8.63 0.98
CA LEU A 58 10.06 7.50 0.61
C LEU A 58 9.41 6.60 -0.45
N GLU A 59 8.08 6.56 -0.53
CA GLU A 59 7.33 5.76 -1.51
C GLU A 59 6.98 6.53 -2.79
N CYS A 60 6.44 7.76 -2.66
CA CYS A 60 6.03 8.57 -3.81
C CYS A 60 7.19 8.88 -4.76
N LEU A 61 8.39 9.17 -4.24
CA LEU A 61 9.53 9.57 -5.06
C LEU A 61 10.02 8.43 -6.00
N PRO A 62 10.19 7.18 -5.53
CA PRO A 62 10.40 6.02 -6.39
C PRO A 62 9.31 5.79 -7.44
N PHE A 63 8.02 5.91 -7.11
CA PHE A 63 6.95 5.71 -8.11
C PHE A 63 7.01 6.77 -9.22
N LEU A 64 7.22 8.03 -8.85
CA LEU A 64 7.43 9.12 -9.82
C LEU A 64 8.70 8.88 -10.67
N ALA A 65 9.81 8.44 -10.06
CA ALA A 65 11.03 8.13 -10.78
C ALA A 65 10.85 6.94 -11.75
N ALA A 66 10.15 5.88 -11.32
CA ALA A 66 9.80 4.73 -12.14
C ALA A 66 8.94 5.15 -13.34
N ALA A 67 7.90 5.96 -13.12
CA ALA A 67 7.09 6.56 -14.17
C ALA A 67 7.95 7.31 -15.20
N LEU A 68 8.77 8.26 -14.77
CA LEU A 68 9.61 9.07 -15.66
C LEU A 68 10.58 8.21 -16.51
N LEU A 69 11.16 7.16 -15.92
CA LEU A 69 12.01 6.21 -16.64
C LEU A 69 11.22 5.34 -17.63
N CYS A 70 9.98 4.96 -17.30
CA CYS A 70 9.08 4.29 -18.22
C CYS A 70 8.68 5.20 -19.40
N TYR A 71 8.38 6.49 -19.17
CA TYR A 71 8.11 7.44 -20.24
C TYR A 71 9.33 7.69 -21.14
N ARG A 72 10.54 7.74 -20.57
CA ARG A 72 11.80 7.77 -21.35
C ARG A 72 11.90 6.56 -22.29
N ASN A 73 11.49 5.39 -21.83
CA ASN A 73 11.47 4.17 -22.65
C ASN A 73 10.37 4.23 -23.72
N TRP A 74 9.16 4.67 -23.40
CA TRP A 74 8.09 4.89 -24.38
C TRP A 74 8.47 5.91 -25.46
N GLY A 75 9.17 6.99 -25.10
CA GLY A 75 9.69 7.98 -26.05
C GLY A 75 10.76 7.43 -26.99
N SER A 76 11.44 6.34 -26.62
CA SER A 76 12.55 5.78 -27.38
C SER A 76 12.08 4.79 -28.47
N PRO A 77 12.34 5.05 -29.76
CA PRO A 77 12.06 4.11 -30.85
C PRO A 77 13.05 2.93 -30.90
N GLN A 78 13.80 2.70 -29.81
CA GLN A 78 14.88 1.72 -29.75
C GLN A 78 14.64 0.58 -28.78
N ILE A 79 13.58 0.66 -27.97
CA ILE A 79 13.25 -0.33 -26.93
C ILE A 79 12.79 -1.64 -27.54
N ALA A 80 13.38 -2.75 -27.08
CA ALA A 80 13.18 -4.07 -27.65
C ALA A 80 11.93 -4.80 -27.11
N SER A 81 11.46 -4.47 -25.91
CA SER A 81 10.14 -4.93 -25.44
C SER A 81 8.96 -4.26 -26.15
N GLY A 82 9.19 -3.13 -26.82
CA GLY A 82 8.15 -2.30 -27.46
C GLY A 82 7.77 -1.08 -26.64
N ARG A 83 7.40 0.01 -27.32
CA ARG A 83 7.12 1.32 -26.70
C ARG A 83 5.88 1.29 -25.81
N ASN A 84 4.83 0.59 -26.23
CA ASN A 84 3.53 0.57 -25.55
C ASN A 84 3.55 -0.24 -24.24
N VAL A 85 4.50 -1.17 -24.08
CA VAL A 85 4.77 -1.87 -22.81
C VAL A 85 5.10 -0.86 -21.71
N TRP A 86 6.06 0.03 -21.98
CA TRP A 86 6.49 1.04 -21.01
C TRP A 86 5.52 2.22 -20.90
N LEU A 87 4.65 2.45 -21.90
CA LEU A 87 3.53 3.37 -21.73
C LEU A 87 2.53 2.83 -20.71
N GLY A 88 2.13 1.55 -20.81
CA GLY A 88 1.23 0.91 -19.84
C GLY A 88 1.81 0.92 -18.44
N ILE A 89 3.02 0.39 -18.27
CA ILE A 89 3.71 0.39 -16.96
C ILE A 89 3.89 1.82 -16.42
N GLY A 90 4.32 2.77 -17.26
CA GLY A 90 4.56 4.17 -16.85
C GLY A 90 3.30 4.93 -16.46
N LEU A 91 2.20 4.73 -17.18
CA LEU A 91 0.88 5.27 -16.79
C LEU A 91 0.41 4.65 -15.46
N GLY A 92 0.65 3.35 -15.26
CA GLY A 92 0.35 2.69 -13.98
C GLY A 92 1.16 3.27 -12.82
N MET A 93 2.48 3.44 -12.98
CA MET A 93 3.32 4.10 -11.97
C MET A 93 2.85 5.53 -11.63
N ILE A 94 2.35 6.30 -12.61
CA ILE A 94 1.71 7.60 -12.34
C ILE A 94 0.38 7.46 -11.61
N ALA A 95 -0.47 6.51 -12.00
CA ALA A 95 -1.73 6.27 -11.32
C ALA A 95 -1.52 5.90 -9.85
N TYR A 96 -0.53 5.03 -9.56
CA TYR A 96 -0.11 4.70 -8.20
C TYR A 96 0.40 5.93 -7.44
N PHE A 97 1.32 6.71 -8.02
CA PHE A 97 1.79 7.96 -7.41
C PHE A 97 0.64 8.95 -7.09
N ILE A 98 -0.34 9.09 -7.99
CA ILE A 98 -1.53 9.94 -7.75
C ILE A 98 -2.40 9.34 -6.63
N ALA A 99 -2.56 8.02 -6.58
CA ALA A 99 -3.27 7.34 -5.50
C ALA A 99 -2.62 7.65 -4.14
N ASN A 100 -1.30 7.48 -4.00
CA ASN A 100 -0.59 7.82 -2.75
C ASN A 100 -0.78 9.29 -2.35
N LEU A 101 -0.80 10.23 -3.29
CA LEU A 101 -1.06 11.64 -2.97
C LEU A 101 -2.50 11.88 -2.49
N ILE A 102 -3.49 11.18 -3.04
CA ILE A 102 -4.90 11.27 -2.62
C ILE A 102 -5.09 10.61 -1.25
N PHE A 103 -4.53 9.41 -1.06
CA PHE A 103 -4.58 8.65 0.19
C PHE A 103 -3.85 9.41 1.31
N GLY A 104 -2.68 9.98 1.03
CA GLY A 104 -1.95 10.82 1.99
C GLY A 104 -2.66 12.11 2.38
N VAL A 105 -3.55 12.67 1.55
CA VAL A 105 -4.45 13.75 2.00
C VAL A 105 -5.54 13.21 2.93
N TRP A 106 -6.06 12.01 2.67
CA TRP A 106 -7.03 11.34 3.54
C TRP A 106 -6.46 11.04 4.92
N GLU A 107 -5.31 10.38 4.95
CA GLU A 107 -4.63 9.98 6.18
C GLU A 107 -4.07 11.20 6.93
N LEU A 108 -3.22 12.02 6.28
CA LEU A 108 -2.44 13.05 6.97
C LEU A 108 -3.21 14.34 7.27
N TYR A 109 -4.25 14.66 6.49
CA TYR A 109 -5.00 15.92 6.64
C TYR A 109 -6.40 15.72 7.21
N PHE A 110 -7.09 14.63 6.87
CA PHE A 110 -8.38 14.29 7.47
C PHE A 110 -8.27 13.34 8.68
N GLY A 111 -7.14 12.66 8.89
CA GLY A 111 -7.02 11.68 9.98
C GLY A 111 -7.92 10.48 9.80
N LEU A 112 -8.17 10.09 8.54
CA LEU A 112 -9.06 8.99 8.17
C LEU A 112 -8.25 7.83 7.61
N ASP A 113 -8.46 6.63 8.13
CA ASP A 113 -8.02 5.36 7.55
C ASP A 113 -9.24 4.54 7.07
N PRO A 114 -9.83 4.87 5.90
CA PRO A 114 -11.02 4.18 5.42
C PRO A 114 -10.66 2.91 4.64
N ASP A 115 -11.43 1.85 4.88
CA ASP A 115 -11.47 0.60 4.10
C ASP A 115 -11.44 0.80 2.57
N VAL A 116 -12.06 1.89 2.09
CA VAL A 116 -12.03 2.34 0.69
C VAL A 116 -11.99 3.86 0.64
N SER A 117 -10.99 4.38 -0.07
CA SER A 117 -10.76 5.79 -0.31
C SER A 117 -10.99 6.16 -1.78
N PRO A 118 -10.97 7.46 -2.14
CA PRO A 118 -10.93 7.88 -3.54
C PRO A 118 -9.62 7.51 -4.26
N ALA A 119 -8.56 7.14 -3.53
CA ALA A 119 -7.29 6.68 -4.10
C ALA A 119 -7.42 5.28 -4.74
N ASP A 120 -8.32 4.44 -4.23
CA ASP A 120 -8.54 3.07 -4.72
C ASP A 120 -8.91 2.99 -6.20
N LEU A 121 -9.63 3.98 -6.71
CA LEU A 121 -9.87 4.12 -8.14
C LEU A 121 -8.55 4.21 -8.93
N PHE A 122 -7.58 4.96 -8.43
CA PHE A 122 -6.27 5.16 -9.07
C PHE A 122 -5.34 3.96 -8.87
N TYR A 123 -5.35 3.31 -7.69
CA TYR A 123 -4.65 2.04 -7.48
C TYR A 123 -5.17 0.96 -8.43
N LEU A 124 -6.48 0.73 -8.52
CA LEU A 124 -7.07 -0.26 -9.44
C LEU A 124 -6.77 0.06 -10.92
N ILE A 125 -6.78 1.34 -11.30
CA ILE A 125 -6.33 1.79 -12.63
C ILE A 125 -4.84 1.45 -12.84
N SER A 126 -3.99 1.59 -11.82
CA SER A 126 -2.58 1.19 -11.88
C SER A 126 -2.41 -0.30 -12.18
N TYR A 127 -3.10 -1.19 -11.45
CA TYR A 127 -3.09 -2.63 -11.71
C TYR A 127 -3.44 -2.97 -13.16
N VAL A 128 -4.52 -2.38 -13.69
CA VAL A 128 -4.96 -2.61 -15.07
C VAL A 128 -3.92 -2.14 -16.09
N LEU A 129 -3.28 -0.97 -15.88
CA LEU A 129 -2.29 -0.40 -16.78
C LEU A 129 -0.94 -1.13 -16.75
N ILE A 130 -0.49 -1.54 -15.56
CA ILE A 130 0.70 -2.38 -15.36
C ILE A 130 0.48 -3.75 -16.02
N GLY A 131 -0.67 -4.39 -15.75
CA GLY A 131 -1.05 -5.66 -16.35
C GLY A 131 -1.11 -5.57 -17.87
N TRP A 132 -1.76 -4.55 -18.42
CA TRP A 132 -1.80 -4.27 -19.86
C TRP A 132 -0.38 -4.12 -20.46
N GLY A 133 0.49 -3.35 -19.83
CA GLY A 133 1.88 -3.18 -20.26
C GLY A 133 2.65 -4.50 -20.29
N MET A 134 2.48 -5.35 -19.26
CA MET A 134 3.10 -6.67 -19.20
C MET A 134 2.51 -7.68 -20.21
N ILE A 135 1.18 -7.68 -20.44
CA ILE A 135 0.53 -8.49 -21.48
C ILE A 135 1.08 -8.11 -22.87
N LEU A 136 1.26 -6.83 -23.16
CA LEU A 136 1.87 -6.37 -24.42
C LEU A 136 3.33 -6.82 -24.59
N ALA A 137 4.05 -7.12 -23.50
CA ALA A 137 5.39 -7.69 -23.58
C ALA A 137 5.37 -9.19 -23.91
N VAL A 138 4.32 -9.90 -23.50
CA VAL A 138 4.06 -11.31 -23.80
C VAL A 138 3.52 -11.50 -25.23
N LEU A 139 2.43 -10.82 -25.59
CA LEU A 139 1.59 -11.15 -26.76
C LEU A 139 2.33 -11.31 -28.10
N PRO A 140 3.34 -10.49 -28.46
CA PRO A 140 4.10 -10.66 -29.71
C PRO A 140 5.07 -11.85 -29.69
N ARG A 141 5.36 -12.40 -28.51
CA ARG A 141 6.32 -13.47 -28.29
C ARG A 141 5.56 -14.78 -28.19
N ARG A 142 5.79 -15.67 -29.17
CA ARG A 142 5.29 -17.05 -29.11
C ARG A 142 5.97 -17.75 -27.94
N LEU A 143 5.35 -17.72 -26.76
CA LEU A 143 5.89 -18.29 -25.53
C LEU A 143 6.05 -19.81 -25.66
N ASN A 144 7.25 -20.24 -26.01
CA ASN A 144 7.63 -21.65 -26.03
C ASN A 144 8.29 -22.02 -24.69
N LEU A 145 7.53 -21.88 -23.61
CA LEU A 145 7.97 -22.27 -22.26
C LEU A 145 8.05 -23.80 -22.16
N GLU A 146 9.12 -24.29 -21.55
CA GLU A 146 9.26 -25.72 -21.26
C GLU A 146 8.21 -26.18 -20.23
N VAL A 147 7.89 -27.48 -20.21
CA VAL A 147 6.88 -28.04 -19.28
C VAL A 147 7.21 -27.71 -17.82
N TRP A 148 8.48 -27.74 -17.42
CA TRP A 148 8.92 -27.35 -16.08
C TRP A 148 8.72 -25.86 -15.76
N GLN A 149 8.83 -24.99 -16.77
CA GLN A 149 8.54 -23.56 -16.62
C GLN A 149 7.04 -23.34 -16.43
N TRP A 150 6.18 -24.03 -17.19
CA TRP A 150 4.73 -24.03 -16.96
C TRP A 150 4.33 -24.56 -15.59
N VAL A 151 4.95 -25.66 -15.12
CA VAL A 151 4.76 -26.18 -13.75
C VAL A 151 5.18 -25.14 -12.70
N THR A 152 6.24 -24.37 -12.95
CA THR A 152 6.69 -23.31 -12.05
C THR A 152 5.70 -22.15 -11.99
N VAL A 153 5.19 -21.67 -13.14
CA VAL A 153 4.12 -20.64 -13.17
C VAL A 153 2.86 -21.15 -12.46
N GLY A 154 2.43 -22.39 -12.73
CA GLY A 154 1.29 -23.00 -12.07
C GLY A 154 1.48 -23.13 -10.55
N GLY A 155 2.67 -23.51 -10.09
CA GLY A 155 3.02 -23.57 -8.67
C GLY A 155 2.96 -22.19 -8.00
N ILE A 156 3.51 -21.15 -8.63
CA ILE A 156 3.44 -19.76 -8.14
C ILE A 156 1.99 -19.28 -8.09
N ALA A 157 1.19 -19.59 -9.12
CA ALA A 157 -0.23 -19.26 -9.17
C ALA A 157 -1.02 -19.90 -8.01
N VAL A 158 -0.82 -21.20 -7.77
CA VAL A 158 -1.47 -21.93 -6.67
C VAL A 158 -1.05 -21.38 -5.32
N VAL A 159 0.25 -21.13 -5.09
CA VAL A 159 0.72 -20.55 -3.82
C VAL A 159 0.15 -19.14 -3.60
N GLY A 160 0.13 -18.29 -4.62
CA GLY A 160 -0.44 -16.95 -4.54
C GLY A 160 -1.95 -16.94 -4.25
N VAL A 161 -2.71 -17.87 -4.85
CA VAL A 161 -4.14 -18.08 -4.55
C VAL A 161 -4.33 -18.63 -3.14
N VAL A 162 -3.53 -19.60 -2.70
CA VAL A 162 -3.65 -20.18 -1.35
C VAL A 162 -3.39 -19.13 -0.28
N ILE A 163 -2.35 -18.30 -0.44
CA ILE A 163 -2.07 -17.18 0.48
C ILE A 163 -3.26 -16.22 0.49
N ALA A 164 -3.73 -15.77 -0.68
CA ALA A 164 -4.86 -14.85 -0.77
C ALA A 164 -6.17 -15.40 -0.15
N VAL A 165 -6.45 -16.70 -0.32
CA VAL A 165 -7.59 -17.39 0.29
C VAL A 165 -7.42 -17.49 1.81
N LEU A 166 -6.21 -17.76 2.31
CA LEU A 166 -5.92 -17.74 3.74
C LEU A 166 -6.15 -16.34 4.34
N VAL A 167 -5.72 -15.27 3.66
CA VAL A 167 -5.98 -13.88 4.08
C VAL A 167 -7.49 -13.61 4.18
N LEU A 168 -8.26 -13.97 3.16
CA LEU A 168 -9.72 -13.80 3.14
C LEU A 168 -10.46 -14.56 4.26
N PHE A 169 -9.92 -15.68 4.73
CA PHE A 169 -10.47 -16.43 5.87
C PHE A 169 -9.95 -15.96 7.23
N TYR A 170 -8.88 -15.15 7.27
CA TYR A 170 -8.31 -14.60 8.50
C TYR A 170 -8.82 -13.19 8.84
N THR A 171 -9.30 -12.43 7.84
CA THR A 171 -10.05 -11.19 8.05
C THR A 171 -11.47 -11.51 8.54
N PRO A 172 -11.83 -11.25 9.82
CA PRO A 172 -13.22 -11.38 10.24
C PRO A 172 -14.10 -10.39 9.45
N SER A 173 -15.36 -10.72 9.21
CA SER A 173 -16.28 -9.72 8.64
C SER A 173 -16.75 -8.77 9.75
N PRO A 174 -16.78 -7.44 9.52
CA PRO A 174 -17.25 -6.45 10.51
C PRO A 174 -18.68 -6.69 11.06
N SER A 175 -19.45 -7.57 10.41
CA SER A 175 -20.81 -7.94 10.80
C SER A 175 -20.92 -9.08 11.82
N GLU A 176 -19.88 -9.88 12.08
CA GLU A 176 -19.98 -11.04 13.01
C GLU A 176 -19.67 -10.69 14.47
N SER A 177 -18.95 -9.59 14.73
CA SER A 177 -18.64 -9.12 16.09
C SER A 177 -19.87 -8.60 16.88
N ALA A 178 -21.03 -8.48 16.24
CA ALA A 178 -22.26 -7.95 16.84
C ALA A 178 -23.26 -9.02 17.35
N GLU A 179 -23.11 -10.31 17.01
CA GLU A 179 -24.13 -11.34 17.31
C GLU A 179 -23.70 -12.45 18.30
N VAL A 180 -22.55 -12.33 18.98
CA VAL A 180 -22.21 -13.24 20.10
C VAL A 180 -22.94 -12.80 21.38
N GLY A 181 -24.25 -13.10 21.43
CA GLY A 181 -25.13 -12.71 22.52
C GLY A 181 -24.77 -13.33 23.88
N THR A 182 -24.55 -12.48 24.88
CA THR A 182 -24.37 -12.90 26.28
C THR A 182 -25.70 -13.40 26.87
N PRO A 183 -25.81 -14.65 27.34
CA PRO A 183 -27.02 -15.11 28.03
C PRO A 183 -27.13 -14.40 29.39
N ALA A 184 -28.20 -13.63 29.58
CA ALA A 184 -28.43 -12.85 30.79
C ALA A 184 -28.63 -13.74 32.02
N VAL A 185 -27.62 -13.79 32.90
CA VAL A 185 -27.72 -14.43 34.22
C VAL A 185 -28.54 -13.51 35.14
N LYS A 186 -29.82 -13.86 35.36
CA LYS A 186 -30.62 -13.27 36.44
C LYS A 186 -30.04 -13.71 37.79
N ILE A 187 -29.58 -12.75 38.61
CA ILE A 187 -29.45 -12.95 40.05
C ILE A 187 -30.52 -12.09 40.74
N GLU A 188 -31.47 -12.77 41.34
CA GLU A 188 -32.57 -12.22 42.12
C GLU A 188 -32.10 -12.02 43.56
N GLN A 189 -32.00 -10.77 44.03
CA GLN A 189 -31.57 -10.47 45.40
C GLN A 189 -32.74 -9.97 46.24
N VAL A 190 -33.31 -10.89 47.01
CA VAL A 190 -34.45 -10.68 47.92
C VAL A 190 -34.06 -9.77 49.08
N ALA A 191 -34.94 -8.84 49.42
CA ALA A 191 -34.75 -7.90 50.53
C ALA A 191 -34.89 -8.57 51.91
N SER A 192 -34.17 -8.05 52.90
CA SER A 192 -34.66 -8.08 54.29
C SER A 192 -34.24 -6.84 55.07
N LYS A 193 -35.14 -6.38 55.94
CA LYS A 193 -35.01 -5.16 56.76
C LYS A 193 -34.50 -5.54 58.15
N LEU A 194 -33.69 -4.67 58.78
CA LEU A 194 -33.77 -4.50 60.24
C LEU A 194 -33.40 -3.07 60.66
N SER A 195 -34.05 -2.60 61.72
CA SER A 195 -34.14 -1.20 62.15
C SER A 195 -33.71 -1.02 63.61
N LEU A 196 -33.10 0.12 63.96
CA LEU A 196 -32.85 0.60 65.34
C LEU A 196 -32.79 2.17 65.35
N PRO A 197 -32.90 2.87 66.50
CA PRO A 197 -33.93 3.91 66.65
C PRO A 197 -33.42 5.33 67.01
N LYS A 198 -34.37 6.22 67.36
CA LYS A 198 -34.30 7.70 67.37
C LYS A 198 -34.34 8.32 68.79
N ALA A 199 -33.50 9.32 69.06
CA ALA A 199 -33.67 10.40 70.07
C ALA A 199 -32.68 11.57 69.76
N VAL A 200 -33.11 12.82 69.45
CA VAL A 200 -33.32 13.99 70.35
C VAL A 200 -31.98 14.61 70.86
N ALA A 201 -31.67 15.93 70.82
CA ALA A 201 -32.48 17.17 70.73
C ALA A 201 -31.92 18.26 69.72
N ALA A 202 -31.76 19.53 70.16
CA ALA A 202 -31.38 20.77 69.42
C ALA A 202 -30.78 21.83 70.40
N PRO A 203 -30.58 23.15 70.08
CA PRO A 203 -30.29 23.92 68.84
C PRO A 203 -28.90 24.67 68.94
N THR A 204 -28.35 25.50 68.05
CA THR A 204 -28.79 26.80 67.44
C THR A 204 -27.70 27.28 66.39
N PRO A 205 -27.62 28.50 65.79
CA PRO A 205 -27.57 28.63 64.32
C PRO A 205 -26.34 29.33 63.69
N SER A 206 -26.05 29.09 62.40
CA SER A 206 -25.38 30.07 61.54
C SER A 206 -25.64 29.87 60.02
N LYS A 207 -25.38 30.93 59.26
CA LYS A 207 -25.82 31.28 57.89
C LYS A 207 -25.35 30.38 56.72
N ALA A 208 -26.07 30.59 55.61
CA ALA A 208 -25.71 30.42 54.18
C ALA A 208 -26.01 29.05 53.53
N PRO A 209 -26.80 29.01 52.43
CA PRO A 209 -26.96 27.81 51.62
C PRO A 209 -25.85 27.73 50.56
N ALA A 210 -25.01 26.70 50.65
CA ALA A 210 -24.22 26.20 49.53
C ALA A 210 -24.94 24.97 48.96
N THR A 211 -25.20 24.96 47.66
CA THR A 211 -25.89 23.86 46.98
C THR A 211 -25.01 22.59 47.00
N PRO A 212 -25.52 21.43 47.43
CA PRO A 212 -24.75 20.19 47.39
C PRO A 212 -24.61 19.68 45.95
N SER A 213 -23.39 19.33 45.56
CA SER A 213 -23.09 18.66 44.30
C SER A 213 -23.50 17.18 44.36
N THR A 214 -24.41 16.77 43.48
CA THR A 214 -24.86 15.37 43.36
C THR A 214 -23.91 14.58 42.45
N PRO A 215 -23.37 13.42 42.87
CA PRO A 215 -22.51 12.58 42.04
C PRO A 215 -23.25 11.42 41.35
N LYS A 216 -23.29 11.42 40.01
CA LYS A 216 -23.56 10.28 39.09
C LYS A 216 -23.58 10.81 37.64
N ALA A 217 -23.24 10.06 36.59
CA ALA A 217 -22.83 8.66 36.41
C ALA A 217 -21.83 8.59 35.22
N PRO A 218 -21.12 7.48 34.94
CA PRO A 218 -20.14 7.46 33.84
C PRO A 218 -20.82 7.54 32.47
N THR A 219 -20.38 8.49 31.65
CA THR A 219 -20.76 8.62 30.24
C THR A 219 -20.09 7.50 29.43
N PRO A 220 -20.76 6.91 28.42
CA PRO A 220 -20.12 6.01 27.46
C PRO A 220 -18.96 6.68 26.72
N VAL A 221 -18.02 5.86 26.26
CA VAL A 221 -16.68 6.24 25.84
C VAL A 221 -16.61 6.40 24.31
N GLU A 222 -16.10 7.56 23.86
CA GLU A 222 -15.23 7.78 22.68
C GLU A 222 -15.56 7.06 21.35
N GLU A 223 -16.72 7.33 20.73
CA GLU A 223 -16.93 7.09 19.28
C GLU A 223 -17.36 8.35 18.49
N GLU A 224 -17.66 9.49 19.16
CA GLU A 224 -18.25 10.68 18.49
C GLU A 224 -17.29 11.85 18.21
N GLU A 225 -16.07 11.90 18.76
CA GLU A 225 -15.24 13.12 18.68
C GLU A 225 -14.56 13.35 17.32
N VAL A 226 -14.24 12.30 16.54
CA VAL A 226 -13.61 12.44 15.21
C VAL A 226 -14.55 13.12 14.20
N ASN A 227 -15.87 12.98 14.36
CA ASN A 227 -16.86 13.47 13.41
C ASN A 227 -17.11 15.00 13.45
N GLN A 228 -16.64 15.73 14.48
CA GLN A 228 -17.10 17.12 14.69
C GLN A 228 -16.44 18.20 13.81
N ASN A 229 -15.32 17.91 13.13
CA ASN A 229 -14.59 18.91 12.32
C ASN A 229 -14.36 18.52 10.85
N LEU A 230 -14.81 17.34 10.41
CA LEU A 230 -14.60 16.89 9.02
C LEU A 230 -15.57 17.60 8.04
N PRO A 231 -15.11 18.00 6.84
CA PRO A 231 -16.01 18.57 5.83
C PRO A 231 -17.11 17.57 5.44
N ALA A 232 -18.36 18.02 5.40
CA ALA A 232 -19.52 17.14 5.16
C ALA A 232 -19.44 16.31 3.86
N TRP A 233 -18.70 16.78 2.85
CA TRP A 233 -18.47 16.05 1.60
C TRP A 233 -17.53 14.84 1.78
N VAL A 234 -16.58 14.90 2.72
CA VAL A 234 -15.67 13.79 3.07
C VAL A 234 -16.47 12.68 3.75
N ILE A 235 -17.24 13.03 4.79
CA ILE A 235 -18.11 12.08 5.52
C ILE A 235 -19.15 11.44 4.57
N SER A 236 -19.69 12.22 3.62
CA SER A 236 -20.63 11.70 2.63
C SER A 236 -19.98 10.75 1.64
N LEU A 237 -18.72 11.00 1.25
CA LEU A 237 -17.99 10.16 0.31
C LEU A 237 -17.56 8.85 0.96
N ASP A 238 -17.05 8.90 2.19
CA ASP A 238 -16.72 7.73 3.00
C ASP A 238 -17.91 6.76 3.14
N LYS A 239 -19.08 7.29 3.53
CA LYS A 239 -20.34 6.51 3.62
C LYS A 239 -20.83 5.91 2.31
N VAL A 240 -20.40 6.45 1.17
CA VAL A 240 -20.71 5.91 -0.18
C VAL A 240 -19.69 4.84 -0.59
N LEU A 241 -18.45 4.92 -0.11
CA LEU A 241 -17.36 4.02 -0.46
C LEU A 241 -17.27 2.80 0.46
N SER A 242 -17.56 2.92 1.76
CA SER A 242 -17.44 1.81 2.72
C SER A 242 -18.21 0.52 2.34
N PRO A 243 -19.41 0.55 1.70
CA PRO A 243 -20.09 -0.68 1.26
C PRO A 243 -19.39 -1.40 0.10
N LEU A 244 -18.37 -0.78 -0.51
CA LEU A 244 -17.57 -1.34 -1.60
C LEU A 244 -16.28 -2.04 -1.10
N SER A 245 -15.96 -1.95 0.20
CA SER A 245 -14.76 -2.55 0.82
C SER A 245 -14.51 -3.97 0.37
N ARG A 246 -15.52 -4.85 0.51
CA ARG A 246 -15.39 -6.27 0.14
C ARG A 246 -15.08 -6.47 -1.35
N GLN A 247 -15.67 -5.66 -2.22
CA GLN A 247 -15.51 -5.75 -3.68
C GLN A 247 -14.15 -5.21 -4.12
N VAL A 248 -13.71 -4.08 -3.56
CA VAL A 248 -12.41 -3.47 -3.82
C VAL A 248 -11.28 -4.37 -3.31
N ASN A 249 -11.38 -4.86 -2.06
CA ASN A 249 -10.42 -5.80 -1.48
C ASN A 249 -10.30 -7.11 -2.27
N PHE A 250 -11.43 -7.64 -2.76
CA PHE A 250 -11.44 -8.80 -3.65
C PHE A 250 -10.77 -8.51 -5.02
N LEU A 251 -11.03 -7.33 -5.61
CA LEU A 251 -10.40 -6.92 -6.86
C LEU A 251 -8.87 -6.81 -6.73
N TYR A 252 -8.37 -6.22 -5.64
CA TYR A 252 -6.92 -6.20 -5.36
C TYR A 252 -6.33 -7.60 -5.35
N ILE A 253 -6.91 -8.51 -4.56
CA ILE A 253 -6.46 -9.91 -4.48
C ILE A 253 -6.42 -10.59 -5.86
N VAL A 254 -7.44 -10.37 -6.70
CA VAL A 254 -7.48 -10.93 -8.05
C VAL A 254 -6.39 -10.32 -8.94
N PHE A 255 -6.19 -9.00 -8.88
CA PHE A 255 -5.17 -8.32 -9.67
C PHE A 255 -3.74 -8.66 -9.20
N ASP A 256 -3.52 -8.78 -7.90
CA ASP A 256 -2.26 -9.22 -7.27
C ASP A 256 -1.79 -10.56 -7.82
N VAL A 257 -2.64 -11.57 -7.71
CA VAL A 257 -2.37 -12.93 -8.23
C VAL A 257 -2.19 -12.90 -9.75
N PHE A 258 -2.99 -12.11 -10.47
CA PHE A 258 -2.89 -11.97 -11.92
C PHE A 258 -1.57 -11.35 -12.37
N LEU A 259 -1.11 -10.26 -11.72
CA LEU A 259 0.19 -9.65 -11.98
C LEU A 259 1.32 -10.61 -11.64
N LEU A 260 1.24 -11.34 -10.52
CA LEU A 260 2.23 -12.34 -10.11
C LEU A 260 2.38 -13.46 -11.15
N ILE A 261 1.27 -13.95 -11.72
CA ILE A 261 1.27 -14.97 -12.80
C ILE A 261 1.91 -14.42 -14.07
N ILE A 262 1.56 -13.21 -14.52
CA ILE A 262 2.13 -12.63 -15.73
C ILE A 262 3.62 -12.33 -15.54
N ALA A 263 4.00 -11.79 -14.39
CA ALA A 263 5.39 -11.45 -14.08
C ALA A 263 6.29 -12.70 -13.95
N SER A 264 5.81 -13.78 -13.33
CA SER A 264 6.53 -15.07 -13.30
C SER A 264 6.61 -15.73 -14.69
N THR A 265 5.56 -15.61 -15.51
CA THR A 265 5.58 -16.01 -16.92
C THR A 265 6.65 -15.24 -17.71
N LEU A 266 6.71 -13.91 -17.55
CA LEU A 266 7.72 -13.05 -18.17
C LEU A 266 9.14 -13.38 -17.67
N LEU A 267 9.33 -13.57 -16.37
CA LEU A 267 10.60 -13.95 -15.76
C LEU A 267 11.21 -15.19 -16.42
N LEU A 268 10.38 -16.21 -16.67
CA LEU A 268 10.80 -17.46 -17.31
C LEU A 268 10.94 -17.31 -18.83
N ALA A 269 10.05 -16.57 -19.49
CA ALA A 269 10.11 -16.29 -20.93
C ALA A 269 11.36 -15.49 -21.35
N PHE A 270 11.87 -14.64 -20.45
CA PHE A 270 13.10 -13.88 -20.65
C PHE A 270 14.34 -14.54 -20.01
N TRP A 271 14.20 -15.70 -19.38
CA TRP A 271 15.29 -16.35 -18.64
C TRP A 271 16.49 -16.68 -19.54
N GLY A 272 17.70 -16.34 -19.08
CA GLY A 272 18.94 -16.47 -19.87
C GLY A 272 19.07 -15.51 -21.07
N GLY A 273 18.01 -14.77 -21.44
CA GLY A 273 18.03 -13.80 -22.53
C GLY A 273 18.78 -12.50 -22.19
N ARG A 274 19.13 -11.72 -23.22
CA ARG A 274 19.83 -10.43 -23.06
C ARG A 274 19.09 -9.42 -22.16
N PHE A 275 17.76 -9.53 -22.10
CA PHE A 275 16.89 -8.66 -21.32
C PHE A 275 16.48 -9.27 -19.96
N ALA A 276 16.99 -10.47 -19.62
CA ALA A 276 16.64 -11.19 -18.40
C ALA A 276 16.74 -10.32 -17.14
N GLN A 277 17.76 -9.46 -17.05
CA GLN A 277 17.96 -8.62 -15.87
C GLN A 277 16.88 -7.54 -15.70
N SER A 278 16.38 -6.93 -16.80
CA SER A 278 15.25 -6.00 -16.71
C SER A 278 14.01 -6.71 -16.18
N TRP A 279 13.64 -7.84 -16.80
CA TRP A 279 12.43 -8.58 -16.46
C TRP A 279 12.51 -9.28 -15.09
N ARG A 280 13.72 -9.60 -14.61
CA ARG A 280 13.95 -9.99 -13.21
C ARG A 280 13.58 -8.88 -12.24
N MET A 281 13.97 -7.63 -12.51
CA MET A 281 13.57 -6.51 -11.65
C MET A 281 12.05 -6.31 -11.70
N ILE A 282 11.41 -6.35 -12.89
CA ILE A 282 9.95 -6.26 -13.00
C ILE A 282 9.26 -7.39 -12.19
N ALA A 283 9.78 -8.62 -12.22
CA ALA A 283 9.22 -9.73 -11.45
C ALA A 283 9.40 -9.57 -9.93
N PHE A 284 10.56 -9.07 -9.47
CA PHE A 284 10.76 -8.72 -8.07
C PHE A 284 9.90 -7.51 -7.65
N ALA A 285 9.61 -6.58 -8.56
CA ALA A 285 8.72 -5.46 -8.30
C ALA A 285 7.30 -5.94 -7.97
N THR A 286 6.72 -6.74 -8.87
CA THR A 286 5.38 -7.32 -8.67
C THR A 286 5.31 -8.27 -7.48
N LEU A 287 6.39 -8.98 -7.14
CA LEU A 287 6.45 -9.80 -5.94
C LEU A 287 6.51 -8.94 -4.67
N SER A 288 7.25 -7.82 -4.69
CA SER A 288 7.32 -6.90 -3.55
C SER A 288 5.99 -6.20 -3.30
N LEU A 289 5.27 -5.84 -4.38
CA LEU A 289 3.90 -5.33 -4.33
C LEU A 289 2.97 -6.36 -3.67
N TYR A 290 2.87 -7.56 -4.25
CA TYR A 290 2.09 -8.68 -3.71
C TYR A 290 2.36 -8.94 -2.21
N ILE A 291 3.63 -8.91 -1.77
CA ILE A 291 4.00 -9.11 -0.37
C ILE A 291 3.53 -7.94 0.52
N ALA A 292 3.56 -6.70 0.03
CA ALA A 292 3.05 -5.54 0.74
C ALA A 292 1.52 -5.60 0.86
N ASP A 293 0.79 -5.86 -0.22
CA ASP A 293 -0.68 -5.95 -0.22
C ASP A 293 -1.23 -7.10 0.66
N MET A 294 -0.60 -8.29 0.61
CA MET A 294 -0.95 -9.38 1.53
C MET A 294 -0.51 -9.07 2.96
N GLY A 295 0.62 -8.38 3.13
CA GLY A 295 1.14 -7.93 4.42
C GLY A 295 0.17 -7.01 5.13
N PHE A 296 -0.21 -5.91 4.48
CA PHE A 296 -1.21 -4.93 4.93
C PHE A 296 -2.46 -5.63 5.47
N LYS A 297 -3.07 -6.52 4.67
CA LYS A 297 -4.30 -7.24 5.04
C LYS A 297 -4.12 -8.19 6.23
N VAL A 298 -2.99 -8.89 6.32
CA VAL A 298 -2.68 -9.76 7.46
C VAL A 298 -2.42 -8.95 8.73
N PHE A 299 -1.69 -7.85 8.64
CA PHE A 299 -1.41 -7.00 9.81
C PHE A 299 -2.66 -6.25 10.28
N GLY A 300 -3.53 -5.79 9.38
CA GLY A 300 -4.86 -5.26 9.68
C GLY A 300 -5.72 -6.28 10.45
N ALA A 301 -5.91 -7.49 9.90
CA ALA A 301 -6.67 -8.55 10.58
C ALA A 301 -6.09 -8.92 11.97
N ILE A 302 -4.76 -8.88 12.12
CA ILE A 302 -4.08 -9.15 13.41
C ILE A 302 -4.23 -7.98 14.40
N ALA A 303 -4.35 -6.73 13.93
CA ALA A 303 -4.64 -5.57 14.77
C ALA A 303 -6.09 -5.60 15.26
N GLU A 304 -7.04 -5.80 14.33
CA GLU A 304 -8.47 -5.93 14.62
C GLU A 304 -8.74 -7.05 15.63
N ALA A 305 -8.14 -8.24 15.43
CA ALA A 305 -8.25 -9.38 16.35
C ALA A 305 -7.65 -9.12 17.76
N LYS A 306 -6.91 -8.02 17.95
CA LYS A 306 -6.39 -7.56 19.26
C LYS A 306 -7.16 -6.35 19.81
N GLY A 307 -8.20 -5.87 19.12
CA GLY A 307 -8.90 -4.64 19.47
C GLY A 307 -8.02 -3.39 19.28
N GLN A 308 -7.19 -3.39 18.24
CA GLN A 308 -6.38 -2.23 17.83
C GLN A 308 -6.76 -1.84 16.40
N GLU A 309 -6.81 -0.55 16.12
CA GLU A 309 -6.90 -0.06 14.73
C GLU A 309 -5.60 -0.37 13.98
N TYR A 310 -5.69 -0.50 12.66
CA TYR A 310 -4.50 -0.61 11.83
C TYR A 310 -3.73 0.72 11.84
N GLN A 311 -2.40 0.66 11.78
CA GLN A 311 -1.57 1.86 11.65
C GLN A 311 -0.73 1.74 10.36
N SER A 312 -0.98 2.67 9.45
CA SER A 312 -0.18 2.92 8.25
C SER A 312 1.31 3.11 8.57
N GLY A 313 2.19 2.68 7.66
CA GLY A 313 3.62 2.67 7.87
C GLY A 313 4.13 1.42 8.61
N ALA A 314 3.43 0.29 8.47
CA ALA A 314 3.88 -0.99 8.97
C ALA A 314 5.16 -1.45 8.23
N ILE A 315 5.95 -2.35 8.84
CA ILE A 315 7.21 -2.83 8.25
C ILE A 315 7.03 -3.50 6.87
N THR A 316 5.83 -3.97 6.54
CA THR A 316 5.47 -4.52 5.22
C THR A 316 5.44 -3.49 4.10
N ASP A 317 5.17 -2.23 4.43
CA ASP A 317 4.86 -1.18 3.46
C ASP A 317 6.13 -0.74 2.71
N VAL A 318 7.31 -1.07 3.27
CA VAL A 318 8.60 -1.01 2.55
C VAL A 318 8.59 -1.85 1.26
N GLY A 319 7.70 -2.84 1.14
CA GLY A 319 7.49 -3.62 -0.08
C GLY A 319 6.95 -2.79 -1.25
N PHE A 320 6.10 -1.79 -0.99
CA PHE A 320 5.65 -0.83 -2.02
C PHE A 320 6.83 0.00 -2.54
N ILE A 321 7.69 0.46 -1.62
CA ILE A 321 8.93 1.19 -1.97
C ILE A 321 9.87 0.31 -2.81
N PHE A 322 10.07 -0.95 -2.40
CA PHE A 322 10.87 -1.91 -3.15
C PHE A 322 10.28 -2.18 -4.54
N SER A 323 8.94 -2.30 -4.65
CA SER A 323 8.24 -2.43 -5.93
C SER A 323 8.60 -1.29 -6.87
N ALA A 324 8.38 -0.05 -6.44
CA ALA A 324 8.68 1.14 -7.23
C ALA A 324 10.17 1.25 -7.62
N VAL A 325 11.09 0.97 -6.69
CA VAL A 325 12.54 0.91 -6.95
C VAL A 325 12.87 -0.14 -8.02
N PHE A 326 12.31 -1.35 -7.91
CA PHE A 326 12.57 -2.40 -8.89
C PHE A 326 11.96 -2.09 -10.27
N PHE A 327 10.79 -1.44 -10.35
CA PHE A 327 10.24 -0.92 -11.61
C PHE A 327 11.18 0.13 -12.24
N ALA A 328 11.69 1.07 -11.46
CA ALA A 328 12.67 2.07 -11.92
C ALA A 328 13.97 1.44 -12.44
N ILE A 329 14.52 0.46 -11.73
CA ILE A 329 15.73 -0.26 -12.15
C ILE A 329 15.44 -1.10 -13.41
N GLY A 330 14.31 -1.79 -13.50
CA GLY A 330 13.89 -2.53 -14.69
C GLY A 330 13.84 -1.63 -15.92
N ALA A 331 13.16 -0.49 -15.83
CA ALA A 331 13.11 0.52 -16.89
C ALA A 331 14.50 1.05 -17.26
N ALA A 332 15.40 1.24 -16.29
CA ALA A 332 16.76 1.66 -16.54
C ALA A 332 17.58 0.62 -17.33
N LEU A 333 17.49 -0.65 -16.94
CA LEU A 333 18.24 -1.74 -17.56
C LEU A 333 17.76 -2.05 -18.99
N GLU A 334 16.46 -2.04 -19.27
CA GLU A 334 15.94 -2.23 -20.65
C GLU A 334 16.49 -1.16 -21.61
N TYR A 335 16.55 0.10 -21.16
CA TYR A 335 17.06 1.22 -21.96
C TYR A 335 18.55 1.06 -22.28
N ASP A 336 19.35 0.72 -21.27
CA ASP A 336 20.79 0.50 -21.41
C ASP A 336 21.09 -0.67 -22.36
N VAL A 337 20.37 -1.79 -22.21
CA VAL A 337 20.53 -2.96 -23.10
C VAL A 337 20.07 -2.64 -24.53
N SER A 338 18.95 -1.95 -24.69
CA SER A 338 18.39 -1.57 -25.99
C SER A 338 19.30 -0.60 -26.77
N SER A 339 19.86 0.40 -26.08
CA SER A 339 20.75 1.40 -26.68
C SER A 339 22.15 0.86 -27.01
N ARG A 340 22.76 0.06 -26.12
CA ARG A 340 24.09 -0.56 -26.34
C ARG A 340 24.09 -1.48 -27.56
N SER A 341 22.99 -2.21 -27.78
CA SER A 341 22.82 -3.14 -28.92
C SER A 341 23.16 -2.52 -30.29
N ARG A 342 22.86 -1.25 -30.50
CA ARG A 342 23.06 -0.58 -31.79
C ARG A 342 24.43 0.06 -31.95
N ARG A 343 25.10 0.46 -30.85
CA ARG A 343 26.49 0.97 -30.91
C ARG A 343 27.45 -0.09 -31.44
N THR A 344 27.27 -1.36 -31.06
CA THR A 344 28.08 -2.48 -31.56
C THR A 344 27.81 -2.78 -33.04
N ALA A 345 26.57 -2.64 -33.51
CA ALA A 345 26.23 -2.80 -34.93
C ALA A 345 26.83 -1.67 -35.79
N ARG A 346 26.68 -0.40 -35.36
CA ARG A 346 27.20 0.78 -36.08
C ARG A 346 28.72 0.92 -36.04
N ARG A 347 29.43 0.17 -35.18
CA ARG A 347 30.90 0.05 -35.20
C ARG A 347 31.44 -1.03 -36.13
N ARG A 348 30.56 -1.82 -36.77
CA ARG A 348 30.91 -2.90 -37.71
C ARG A 348 30.57 -2.57 -39.17
N THR A 349 30.12 -1.34 -39.42
CA THR A 349 29.77 -0.75 -40.72
C THR A 349 30.61 0.50 -40.93
#